data_AF-A0A9D1GAT8-F1
#
_entry.id   AF-A0A9D1GAT8-F1
#
_cell.length_a   1.000
_cell.length_b   1.000
_cell.length_c   1.000
_cell.angle_alpha   90.00
_cell.angle_beta   90.00
_cell.angle_gamma   90.00
#
_symmetry.space_group_name_H-M   'P 1'
#
loop_
_entity.id
_entity.type
_entity.pdbx_description
1 polymer ?
#
loop_
_entity_poly.entity_id
_entity_poly.type
_entity_poly.pdbx_seq_one_letter_code
_entity_poly.pdbx_strand_id
1 'polypeptide(L)' 'MDLVKIGKFIAKCRKNKNLTQYQLAEKLFVTDRAVSKWENGGSLR' A
#
# COMPACT_ATOMS: atom_id res chain seq x y z
N MET A 1 -3.19 -17.03 0.04
CA MET A 1 -3.09 -15.67 0.61
C MET A 1 -3.45 -14.69 -0.51
N ASP A 2 -4.63 -14.05 -0.45
CA ASP A 2 -5.11 -13.17 -1.53
C ASP A 2 -4.43 -11.80 -1.44
N LEU A 3 -3.32 -11.60 -2.16
CA LEU A 3 -2.58 -10.33 -2.21
C LEU A 3 -3.48 -9.16 -2.62
N VAL A 4 -4.50 -9.41 -3.46
CA VAL A 4 -5.51 -8.42 -3.87
C VAL A 4 -6.36 -7.95 -2.69
N LYS A 5 -6.75 -8.85 -1.77
CA LYS A 5 -7.52 -8.46 -0.57
C LYS A 5 -6.66 -7.64 0.39
N ILE A 6 -5.39 -8.01 0.54
CA ILE A 6 -4.42 -7.29 1.39
C ILE A 6 -4.17 -5.89 0.82
N GLY A 7 -3.95 -5.77 -0.49
CA GLY A 7 -3.76 -4.47 -1.15
C GLY A 7 -4.94 -3.53 -0.97
N LYS A 8 -6.16 -4.03 -1.16
CA LYS A 8 -7.39 -3.27 -0.91
C LYS A 8 -7.53 -2.86 0.56
N PHE A 9 -7.12 -3.71 1.50
CA PHE A 9 -7.14 -3.40 2.92
C PHE A 9 -6.15 -2.28 3.28
N ILE A 10 -4.91 -2.36 2.78
CA ILE A 10 -3.89 -1.32 2.97
C ILE A 10 -4.38 0.02 2.41
N ALA A 11 -4.93 0.01 1.18
CA ALA A 11 -5.51 1.21 0.56
C ALA A 11 -6.66 1.81 1.37
N LYS A 12 -7.52 0.95 1.94
CA LYS A 12 -8.62 1.39 2.81
C LYS A 12 -8.08 2.04 4.09
N CYS A 13 -7.11 1.41 4.76
CA CYS A 13 -6.47 1.97 5.95
C CYS A 13 -5.76 3.30 5.66
N ARG A 14 -5.05 3.38 4.52
CA ARG A 14 -4.36 4.61 4.08
C ARG A 14 -5.35 5.75 3.90
N LYS A 15 -6.44 5.52 3.16
CA LYS A 15 -7.51 6.51 2.95
C LYS A 15 -8.20 6.91 4.24
N ASN A 16 -8.45 5.96 5.15
CA ASN A 16 -9.07 6.25 6.44
C ASN A 16 -8.19 7.16 7.32
N LYS A 17 -6.87 7.07 7.15
CA LYS A 17 -5.90 7.95 7.83
C LYS A 17 -5.56 9.21 7.05
N ASN A 18 -6.22 9.47 5.91
CA ASN A 18 -5.92 10.59 5.00
C ASN A 18 -4.43 10.68 4.60
N LEU A 19 -3.77 9.54 4.42
CA LEU A 19 -2.36 9.48 4.06
C LEU A 19 -2.18 9.35 2.54
N THR A 20 -1.13 9.95 2.01
CA THR A 20 -0.65 9.64 0.65
C THR A 20 0.13 8.31 0.65
N GLN A 21 0.34 7.72 -0.53
CA GLN A 21 1.18 6.51 -0.65
C GLN A 21 2.61 6.80 -0.16
N TYR A 22 3.12 8.00 -0.43
CA TYR A 22 4.42 8.50 0.05
C TYR A 22 4.45 8.58 1.59
N GLN A 23 3.45 9.19 2.22
CA GLN A 23 3.40 9.29 3.69
C GLN A 23 3.26 7.93 4.38
N LEU A 24 2.54 7.00 3.77
CA LEU A 24 2.46 5.62 4.27
C LEU A 24 3.81 4.92 4.11
N ALA A 25 4.49 5.12 2.98
CA ALA A 25 5.82 4.59 2.71
C ALA A 25 6.86 5.11 3.71
N GLU A 26 6.89 6.42 3.99
CA GLU A 26 7.77 7.02 5.00
C GLU A 26 7.56 6.41 6.39
N LYS A 27 6.30 6.22 6.80
CA LYS A 27 5.98 5.64 8.11
C LYS A 27 6.36 4.16 8.24
N LEU A 28 6.38 3.43 7.13
CA LEU A 28 6.71 2.01 7.07
C LEU A 28 8.18 1.78 6.68
N PHE A 29 8.96 2.84 6.47
CA PHE A 29 10.35 2.78 5.99
C PHE A 29 10.49 1.97 4.68
N VAL A 30 9.51 2.09 3.80
CA VAL A 30 9.51 1.47 2.47
C VAL A 30 9.41 2.53 1.39
N THR A 31 9.51 2.12 0.12
CA THR A 31 9.30 3.03 -1.01
C THR A 31 7.82 3.20 -1.32
N ASP A 32 7.44 4.37 -1.84
CA ASP A 32 6.09 4.64 -2.37
C ASP A 32 5.71 3.62 -3.47
N ARG A 33 6.70 3.17 -4.26
CA ARG A 33 6.53 2.10 -5.25
C ARG A 33 6.15 0.77 -4.61
N ALA A 34 6.71 0.42 -3.44
CA ALA A 34 6.33 -0.80 -2.73
C ALA A 34 4.89 -0.71 -2.24
N VAL A 35 4.48 0.43 -1.67
CA VAL A 35 3.09 0.69 -1.27
C VAL A 35 2.15 0.61 -2.48
N SER A 36 2.52 1.17 -3.63
CA SER A 36 1.75 1.08 -4.86
C SER A 36 1.61 -0.37 -5.38
N LYS A 37 2.69 -1.17 -5.33
CA LYS A 37 2.64 -2.61 -5.67
C LYS A 37 1.69 -3.36 -4.74
N TRP A 38 1.76 -3.10 -3.43
CA TRP A 38 0.85 -3.71 -2.46
C TRP A 38 -0.60 -3.34 -2.73
N GLU A 39 -0.90 -2.05 -2.88
CA GLU A 39 -2.29 -1.56 -3.08
C GLU A 39 -2.90 -2.05 -4.39
N ASN A 40 -2.13 -2.11 -5.48
CA ASN A 40 -2.62 -2.52 -6.80
C ASN A 40 -2.56 -4.03 -7.06
N GLY A 41 -2.02 -4.82 -6.12
CA GLY A 41 -1.80 -6.26 -6.34
C GLY A 41 -0.83 -6.54 -7.49
N GLY A 42 -0.04 -5.54 -7.90
CA GLY A 42 0.98 -5.67 -8.92
C GLY A 42 2.08 -6.56 -8.37
N SER A 43 2.20 -7.76 -8.94
CA SER A 43 3.23 -8.74 -8.61
C SER A 43 4.56 -8.05 -8.32
N LEU A 44 5.22 -8.42 -7.20
CA LEU A 44 6.65 -8.19 -7.02
C LEU A 44 7.39 -8.96 -8.13
N ARG A 45 7.40 -8.41 -9.33
CA ARG A 45 8.43 -8.71 -10.31
C ARG A 45 9.63 -7.83 -10.03
#